data_AF-A0A373A1A6-F1
#
_entry.id   AF-A0A373A1A6-F1
#
_cell.length_a   1.000
_cell.length_b   1.000
_cell.length_c   1.000
_cell.angle_alpha   90.00
_cell.angle_beta   90.00
_cell.angle_gamma   90.00
#
_symmetry.space_group_name_H-M   'P 1'
#
loop_
_entity.id
_entity.type
_entity.pdbx_description
1 polymer ?
#
loop_
_entity_poly.entity_id
_entity_poly.type
_entity_poly.pdbx_seq_one_letter_code
_entity_poly.pdbx_strand_id
1 'polypeptide(L)'
;MTLLPSDVARVLDFLLPEGHPLRAQVPHLRVESRCRCGCSTALFAGVQDGARSEVVAEAAIGSDGEILLFAEDGRLSWLEVCSWTDPKLTLVDAARYLGGEPGRPE
;
A
#
# COMPACT_ATOMS: atom_id res chain seq x y z
N MET A 1 9.09 -9.49 -15.03
CA MET A 1 9.84 -8.55 -14.18
C MET A 1 8.90 -7.42 -13.80
N THR A 2 8.43 -7.41 -12.57
CA THR A 2 7.48 -6.40 -12.08
C THR A 2 8.21 -5.08 -11.87
N LEU A 3 7.68 -3.96 -12.37
CA LEU A 3 8.27 -2.62 -12.27
C LEU A 3 7.88 -1.87 -10.98
N LEU A 4 7.22 -2.56 -10.05
CA LEU A 4 6.78 -1.99 -8.79
C LEU A 4 7.98 -1.75 -7.85
N PRO A 5 8.03 -0.59 -7.17
CA PRO A 5 8.93 -0.39 -6.04
C PRO A 5 8.80 -1.50 -5.00
N SER A 6 9.92 -1.93 -4.41
CA SER A 6 9.98 -3.10 -3.54
C SER A 6 9.13 -2.96 -2.26
N ASP A 7 9.02 -1.75 -1.71
CA ASP A 7 8.14 -1.44 -0.59
C ASP A 7 6.68 -1.72 -0.93
N VAL A 8 6.23 -1.23 -2.09
CA VAL A 8 4.86 -1.43 -2.57
C VAL A 8 4.60 -2.90 -2.90
N ALA A 9 5.52 -3.57 -3.60
CA ALA A 9 5.37 -4.98 -3.96
C ALA A 9 5.22 -5.87 -2.72
N ARG A 10 6.03 -5.64 -1.68
CA ARG A 10 5.99 -6.42 -0.44
C ARG A 10 4.68 -6.21 0.33
N VAL A 11 4.19 -4.97 0.39
CA VAL A 11 2.90 -4.67 1.01
C VAL A 11 1.74 -5.32 0.23
N LEU A 12 1.76 -5.26 -1.10
CA LEU A 12 0.75 -5.93 -1.93
C LEU A 12 0.79 -7.45 -1.79
N ASP A 13 1.98 -8.06 -1.65
CA ASP A 13 2.11 -9.50 -1.42
C ASP A 13 1.50 -9.94 -0.08
N PHE A 14 1.57 -9.08 0.93
CA PHE A 14 0.94 -9.31 2.22
C PHE A 14 -0.58 -9.12 2.16
N LEU A 15 -1.05 -8.00 1.61
CA LEU A 15 -2.48 -7.65 1.58
C LEU A 15 -3.29 -8.52 0.62
N LEU A 16 -2.67 -9.02 -0.45
CA LEU A 16 -3.32 -9.83 -1.48
C LEU A 16 -2.73 -11.25 -1.48
N PRO A 17 -3.13 -12.13 -0.54
CA PRO A 17 -2.63 -13.49 -0.48
C PRO A 17 -2.97 -14.28 -1.76
N GLU A 18 -2.34 -15.44 -1.93
CA GLU A 18 -2.62 -16.34 -3.05
C GLU A 18 -4.12 -16.66 -3.13
N GLY A 19 -4.69 -16.59 -4.34
CA GLY A 19 -6.12 -16.77 -4.58
C GLY A 19 -6.97 -15.49 -4.45
N HIS A 20 -6.41 -14.39 -3.94
CA HIS A 20 -7.15 -13.12 -3.91
C HIS A 20 -7.43 -12.62 -5.35
N PRO A 21 -8.68 -12.26 -5.70
CA PRO A 21 -9.06 -11.95 -7.09
C PRO A 21 -8.26 -10.77 -7.69
N LEU A 22 -7.92 -9.78 -6.86
CA LEU A 22 -7.15 -8.61 -7.29
C LEU A 22 -5.64 -8.87 -7.45
N ARG A 23 -5.11 -10.01 -6.95
CA ARG A 23 -3.67 -10.34 -7.01
C ARG A 23 -3.16 -10.44 -8.45
N ALA A 24 -4.02 -10.85 -9.39
CA ALA A 24 -3.69 -10.95 -10.81
C ALA A 24 -3.28 -9.61 -11.45
N GLN A 25 -3.61 -8.49 -10.83
CA GLN A 25 -3.25 -7.15 -11.33
C GLN A 25 -1.80 -6.77 -10.98
N VAL A 26 -1.24 -7.30 -9.89
CA VAL A 26 0.07 -6.91 -9.35
C VAL A 26 1.19 -6.97 -10.39
N PRO A 27 1.31 -8.00 -11.25
CA PRO A 27 2.35 -8.04 -12.28
C PRO A 27 2.31 -6.90 -13.31
N HIS A 28 1.15 -6.25 -13.46
CA HIS A 28 0.87 -5.21 -14.45
C HIS A 28 0.81 -3.80 -13.85
N LEU A 29 0.82 -3.68 -12.52
CA LEU A 29 0.74 -2.40 -11.83
C LEU A 29 1.99 -1.56 -12.02
N ARG A 30 1.78 -0.24 -11.98
CA ARG A 30 2.82 0.78 -11.95
C ARG A 30 2.41 1.88 -10.98
N VAL A 31 3.36 2.35 -10.19
CA VAL A 31 3.17 3.57 -9.38
C VAL A 31 3.31 4.76 -10.30
N GLU A 32 2.25 5.55 -10.45
CA GLU A 32 2.24 6.77 -11.24
C GLU A 32 2.84 7.94 -10.44
N SER A 33 2.42 8.08 -9.18
CA SER A 33 2.93 9.12 -8.30
C SER A 33 2.83 8.74 -6.83
N ARG A 34 3.48 9.51 -5.97
CA ARG A 34 3.39 9.41 -4.51
C ARG A 34 2.94 10.76 -3.94
N CYS A 35 2.16 10.78 -2.85
CA CYS A 35 1.79 12.07 -2.26
C CYS A 35 3.04 12.79 -1.76
N ARG A 36 3.11 14.10 -2.02
CA ARG A 36 4.13 15.01 -1.48
C ARG A 36 3.70 15.70 -0.18
N CYS A 37 2.45 15.50 0.22
CA CYS A 37 1.85 16.07 1.41
C CYS A 37 2.28 15.38 2.72
N GLY A 38 3.11 14.32 2.63
CA GLY A 38 3.59 13.57 3.78
C GLY A 38 2.64 12.47 4.27
N CYS A 39 1.49 12.23 3.61
CA CYS A 39 0.86 10.92 3.70
C CYS A 39 1.59 9.96 2.77
N SER A 40 1.81 8.74 3.25
CA SER A 40 2.65 7.75 2.59
C SER A 40 1.85 6.97 1.55
N THR A 41 1.25 7.70 0.63
CA THR A 41 0.37 7.18 -0.42
C THR A 41 1.14 6.93 -1.72
N ALA A 42 0.89 5.79 -2.35
CA ALA A 42 1.33 5.45 -3.70
C ALA A 42 0.12 5.26 -4.61
N LEU A 43 -0.05 6.16 -5.59
CA LEU A 43 -1.11 6.12 -6.60
C LEU A 43 -0.69 5.21 -7.75
N PHE A 44 -1.57 4.30 -8.17
CA PHE A 44 -1.34 3.45 -9.33
C PHE A 44 -1.83 4.11 -10.62
N ALA A 45 -1.19 3.77 -11.73
CA ALA A 45 -1.60 4.27 -13.04
C ALA A 45 -2.97 3.72 -13.45
N GLY A 46 -3.80 4.57 -14.07
CA GLY A 46 -5.09 4.18 -14.62
C GLY A 46 -6.30 4.36 -13.70
N VAL A 47 -6.12 5.02 -12.55
CA VAL A 47 -7.22 5.49 -11.69
C VAL A 47 -7.94 6.66 -12.39
N GLN A 48 -9.26 6.61 -12.43
CA GLN A 48 -10.08 7.61 -13.10
C GLN A 48 -10.61 8.63 -12.10
N ASP A 49 -11.18 8.16 -10.98
CA ASP A 49 -11.75 9.00 -9.93
C ASP A 49 -11.57 8.35 -8.56
N GLY A 50 -10.57 8.82 -7.82
CA GLY A 50 -10.31 8.28 -6.49
C GLY A 50 -11.45 8.45 -5.49
N ALA A 51 -12.42 9.35 -5.73
CA ALA A 51 -13.58 9.48 -4.86
C ALA A 51 -14.50 8.25 -4.86
N ARG A 52 -14.37 7.38 -5.86
CA ARG A 52 -15.14 6.14 -5.99
C ARG A 52 -14.45 4.92 -5.44
N SER A 53 -13.19 5.05 -5.01
CA SER A 53 -12.44 3.90 -4.54
C SER A 53 -12.90 3.45 -3.16
N GLU A 54 -12.93 2.14 -2.96
CA GLU A 54 -13.24 1.49 -1.69
C GLU A 54 -12.02 0.74 -1.14
N VAL A 55 -11.96 0.56 0.18
CA VAL A 55 -10.92 -0.27 0.81
C VAL A 55 -11.22 -1.73 0.49
N VAL A 56 -10.28 -2.40 -0.18
CA VAL A 56 -10.39 -3.81 -0.56
C VAL A 56 -9.49 -4.74 0.25
N ALA A 57 -8.49 -4.19 0.93
CA ALA A 57 -7.67 -4.91 1.89
C ALA A 57 -7.00 -3.92 2.86
N GLU A 58 -6.76 -4.37 4.09
CA GLU A 58 -6.11 -3.57 5.13
C GLU A 58 -5.23 -4.42 6.05
N ALA A 59 -4.27 -3.77 6.71
CA ALA A 59 -3.43 -4.39 7.73
C ALA A 59 -2.96 -3.38 8.77
N ALA A 60 -3.01 -3.77 10.04
CA ALA A 60 -2.48 -2.96 11.13
C ALA A 60 -0.94 -2.95 11.15
N ILE A 61 -0.36 -1.80 11.49
CA ILE A 61 1.06 -1.61 11.82
C ILE A 61 1.14 -1.41 13.35
N GLY A 62 0.86 -2.48 14.09
CA GLY A 62 0.81 -2.42 15.56
C GLY A 62 -0.14 -1.33 16.08
N SER A 63 0.36 -0.54 17.02
CA SER A 63 -0.32 0.64 17.58
C SER A 63 -0.02 1.94 16.84
N ASP A 64 0.76 1.90 15.76
CA ASP A 64 1.39 3.09 15.17
C ASP A 64 0.70 3.51 13.86
N GLY A 65 -0.14 2.64 13.30
CA GLY A 65 -0.93 2.94 12.12
C GLY A 65 -1.53 1.72 11.46
N GLU A 66 -1.95 1.90 10.22
CA GLU A 66 -2.49 0.87 9.35
C GLU A 66 -2.17 1.15 7.89
N ILE A 67 -2.34 0.13 7.05
CA ILE A 67 -2.18 0.19 5.60
C ILE A 67 -3.52 -0.12 4.97
N LEU A 68 -3.93 0.71 4.02
CA LEU A 68 -5.18 0.57 3.28
C LEU A 68 -4.87 0.43 1.79
N LEU A 69 -5.44 -0.59 1.15
CA LEU A 69 -5.41 -0.77 -0.30
C LEU A 69 -6.79 -0.49 -0.86
N PHE A 70 -6.83 0.38 -1.86
CA PHE A 70 -8.06 0.85 -2.48
C PHE A 70 -8.25 0.30 -3.88
N ALA A 71 -9.50 0.11 -4.31
CA ALA A 71 -9.84 -0.20 -5.69
C ALA A 71 -11.08 0.58 -6.17
N GLU A 72 -11.13 0.87 -7.46
CA GLU A 72 -12.24 1.51 -8.17
C GLU A 72 -12.68 0.54 -9.29
N ASP A 73 -13.95 0.17 -9.34
CA ASP A 73 -14.51 -0.74 -10.35
C ASP A 73 -13.68 -2.03 -10.54
N GLY A 74 -13.23 -2.63 -9.43
CA GLY A 74 -12.42 -3.83 -9.40
C GLY A 74 -10.97 -3.64 -9.86
N ARG A 75 -10.48 -2.41 -10.00
CA ARG A 75 -9.09 -2.09 -10.34
C ARG A 75 -8.36 -1.41 -9.18
N LEU A 76 -7.19 -1.92 -8.84
CA LEU A 76 -6.36 -1.36 -7.77
C LEU A 76 -6.03 0.10 -8.06
N SER A 77 -6.31 0.97 -7.09
CA SER A 77 -6.24 2.42 -7.26
C SER A 77 -5.05 3.05 -6.54
N TRP A 78 -4.95 2.88 -5.22
CA TRP A 78 -3.78 3.32 -4.48
C TRP A 78 -3.58 2.54 -3.20
N LEU A 79 -2.40 2.71 -2.65
CA LEU A 79 -1.99 2.17 -1.36
C LEU A 79 -1.65 3.33 -0.44
N GLU A 80 -2.16 3.32 0.79
CA GLU A 80 -1.97 4.39 1.76
C GLU A 80 -1.56 3.83 3.11
N VAL A 81 -0.66 4.54 3.80
CA VAL A 81 -0.36 4.30 5.22
C VAL A 81 -0.99 5.42 6.04
N CYS A 82 -1.93 5.04 6.88
CA CYS A 82 -2.54 5.90 7.89
C CYS A 82 -1.68 5.78 9.16
N SER A 83 -0.91 6.83 9.46
CA SER A 83 0.00 6.85 10.62
C SER A 83 -0.60 7.63 11.79
N TRP A 84 -0.43 7.10 13.00
CA TRP A 84 -0.80 7.75 14.26
C TRP A 84 0.41 8.31 15.02
N THR A 85 1.60 8.28 14.42
CA THR A 85 2.87 8.68 15.03
C THR A 85 3.47 9.90 14.32
N ASP A 86 4.39 10.58 15.02
CA ASP A 86 5.29 11.58 14.45
C ASP A 86 6.75 11.19 14.78
N PRO A 87 7.64 11.04 13.78
CA PRO A 87 7.39 11.23 12.35
C PRO A 87 6.46 10.15 11.77
N LYS A 88 5.65 10.55 10.79
CA LYS A 88 4.71 9.66 10.09
C LYS A 88 5.40 8.44 9.49
N LEU A 89 4.74 7.30 9.57
CA LEU A 89 5.16 6.04 8.94
C LEU A 89 5.17 6.15 7.41
N THR A 90 6.13 5.45 6.80
CA THR A 90 6.26 5.31 5.35
C THR A 90 5.86 3.92 4.84
N LEU A 91 5.65 3.79 3.54
CA LEU A 91 5.48 2.47 2.90
C LEU A 91 6.71 1.56 3.10
N VAL A 92 7.90 2.14 3.27
CA VAL A 92 9.11 1.38 3.61
C VAL A 92 9.03 0.85 5.03
N ASP A 93 8.56 1.66 5.99
CA ASP A 93 8.39 1.23 7.39
C ASP A 93 7.33 0.14 7.50
N ALA A 94 6.20 0.33 6.80
CA ALA A 94 5.15 -0.67 6.66
C ALA A 94 5.67 -1.99 6.06
N ALA A 95 6.41 -1.94 4.96
CA ALA A 95 6.98 -3.14 4.32
C ALA A 95 7.95 -3.89 5.23
N ARG A 96 8.76 -3.18 6.04
CA ARG A 96 9.65 -3.77 7.04
C ARG A 96 8.88 -4.46 8.16
N TYR A 97 7.89 -3.76 8.73
CA TYR A 97 7.03 -4.29 9.78
C TYR A 97 6.34 -5.59 9.34
N LEU A 98 5.70 -5.59 8.18
CA LEU A 98 5.06 -6.78 7.61
C LEU A 98 6.06 -7.89 7.24
N GLY A 99 7.31 -7.51 6.98
CA GLY A 99 8.40 -8.44 6.73
C GLY A 99 8.94 -9.15 7.97
N GLY A 100 8.45 -8.81 9.17
CA GLY A 100 9.00 -9.29 10.44
C GLY A 100 10.38 -8.71 10.77
N GLU A 101 10.79 -7.65 10.08
CA GLU A 101 12.03 -6.95 10.38
C GLU A 101 11.78 -6.08 11.63
N PRO A 102 12.71 -6.03 12.60
CA PRO A 102 12.50 -5.25 13.81
C PRO A 102 12.19 -3.79 13.46
N GLY A 103 11.08 -3.29 13.99
CA GLY A 103 10.68 -1.89 13.89
C GLY A 103 11.77 -0.96 14.43
N ARG A 104 11.80 0.26 13.91
CA ARG A 104 12.73 1.35 14.27
C ARG A 104 13.07 1.34 15.78
N PRO A 105 14.33 1.55 16.19
CA PRO A 105 14.65 1.68 17.60
C PRO A 105 13.83 2.82 18.20
N GLU A 106 13.25 2.54 19.36
CA GLU A 106 12.50 3.45 20.22
C GLU A 106 13.23 4.79 20.45
#